data_AF-A0A2H5XNQ8-F1
#
_entry.id   AF-A0A2H5XNQ8-F1
#
_cell.length_a   1.000
_cell.length_b   1.000
_cell.length_c   1.000
_cell.angle_alpha   90.00
_cell.angle_beta   90.00
_cell.angle_gamma   90.00
#
_symmetry.space_group_name_H-M   'P 1'
#
loop_
_entity.id
_entity.type
_entity.pdbx_description
1 polymer ?
#
loop_
_entity_poly.entity_id
_entity_poly.type
_entity_poly.pdbx_seq_one_letter_code
_entity_poly.pdbx_strand_id
1 'polypeptide(L)'
;MQNHNKLQVWEIGFLFDDIRRNREDGATTLAIKSLRKIYDFISSQNPDKEHILKLIGEMKKLRPSMVIISSYAEKIKIFLESNKDLQNLKDFIASLIDEIEQKRKKLVDIGLQIIKPYSLIGVVSFSSILNEIIISSEAKKFFALSEDNHAKRFKKNIIFVDEQQLKNSVEIGIMGADAVISKEKEIFILNGFPSKKFCDALKDKKVFVFAEKEKFVSYDVEVEDGFEKFRATDNIFFISI
;
A
#
# COMPACT_ATOMS: atom_id res chain seq x y z
N MET A 1 16.11 -34.46 -24.02
CA MET A 1 16.22 -33.05 -24.45
C MET A 1 14.98 -32.33 -23.96
N GLN A 2 15.07 -31.57 -22.86
CA GLN A 2 13.97 -30.73 -22.39
C GLN A 2 14.10 -29.37 -23.08
N ASN A 3 13.08 -29.00 -23.85
CA ASN A 3 12.92 -27.64 -24.38
C ASN A 3 12.71 -26.70 -23.19
N HIS A 4 13.77 -26.03 -22.74
CA HIS A 4 13.63 -24.85 -21.91
C HIS A 4 13.06 -23.73 -22.79
N ASN A 5 11.73 -23.57 -22.79
CA ASN A 5 11.10 -22.33 -23.24
C ASN A 5 11.52 -21.23 -22.26
N LYS A 6 12.71 -20.65 -22.48
CA LYS A 6 13.05 -19.36 -21.90
C LYS A 6 12.00 -18.38 -22.39
N LEU A 7 11.18 -17.87 -21.48
CA LEU A 7 10.19 -16.84 -21.81
C LEU A 7 10.91 -15.71 -22.56
N GLN A 8 10.40 -15.35 -23.73
CA GLN A 8 10.94 -14.23 -24.48
C GLN A 8 10.70 -12.94 -23.69
N VAL A 9 11.54 -11.93 -23.90
CA VAL A 9 11.47 -10.62 -23.20
C VAL A 9 10.05 -10.00 -23.24
N TRP A 10 9.27 -10.28 -24.28
CA TRP A 10 7.88 -9.82 -24.42
C TRP A 10 6.92 -10.45 -23.39
N GLU A 11 7.17 -11.68 -22.94
CA GLU A 11 6.33 -12.40 -21.99
C GLU A 11 6.53 -11.92 -20.53
N ILE A 12 7.70 -11.33 -20.24
CA ILE A 12 8.01 -10.65 -18.96
C ILE A 12 7.05 -9.46 -18.75
N GLY A 13 6.74 -8.71 -19.81
CA GLY A 13 5.84 -7.55 -19.73
C GLY A 13 4.39 -7.92 -19.35
N PHE A 14 3.94 -9.11 -19.78
CA PHE A 14 2.60 -9.63 -19.47
C PHE A 14 2.49 -10.24 -18.07
N LEU A 15 3.61 -10.61 -17.43
CA LEU A 15 3.59 -11.27 -16.12
C LEU A 15 2.82 -10.45 -15.08
N PHE A 16 2.90 -9.12 -15.17
CA PHE A 16 2.31 -8.20 -14.20
C PHE A 16 1.09 -7.42 -14.71
N ASP A 17 0.51 -7.79 -15.85
CA ASP A 17 -0.60 -7.05 -16.45
C ASP A 17 -1.84 -6.98 -15.55
N ASP A 18 -2.12 -8.06 -14.83
CA ASP A 18 -3.18 -8.09 -13.82
C ASP A 18 -2.90 -7.08 -12.70
N ILE A 19 -1.65 -6.91 -12.27
CA ILE A 19 -1.28 -5.95 -11.21
C ILE A 19 -1.40 -4.51 -11.70
N ARG A 20 -0.92 -4.25 -12.92
CA ARG A 20 -0.98 -2.92 -13.56
C ARG A 20 -2.41 -2.42 -13.71
N ARG A 21 -3.35 -3.32 -14.03
CA ARG A 21 -4.77 -2.99 -14.26
C ARG A 21 -5.64 -3.09 -13.01
N ASN A 22 -5.13 -3.63 -11.91
CA ASN A 22 -5.91 -3.86 -10.70
C ASN A 22 -6.12 -2.55 -9.92
N ARG A 23 -7.29 -1.94 -10.07
CA ARG A 23 -7.73 -0.76 -9.32
C ARG A 23 -8.44 -1.11 -8.00
N GLU A 24 -8.61 -2.40 -7.72
CA GLU A 24 -9.25 -2.88 -6.52
C GLU A 24 -8.23 -3.01 -5.39
N ASP A 25 -7.19 -3.81 -5.53
CA ASP A 25 -6.30 -4.08 -4.41
C ASP A 25 -5.47 -2.85 -3.99
N GLY A 26 -5.27 -2.71 -2.68
CA GLY A 26 -4.38 -1.68 -2.13
C GLY A 26 -2.91 -2.00 -2.36
N ALA A 27 -2.04 -0.99 -2.21
CA ALA A 27 -0.61 -1.07 -2.49
C ALA A 27 0.11 -2.27 -1.84
N THR A 28 -0.17 -2.55 -0.57
CA THR A 28 0.43 -3.68 0.17
C THR A 28 0.08 -5.03 -0.43
N THR A 29 -1.19 -5.23 -0.79
CA THR A 29 -1.66 -6.47 -1.43
C THR A 29 -1.02 -6.64 -2.81
N LEU A 30 -0.91 -5.56 -3.59
CA LEU A 30 -0.28 -5.59 -4.90
C LEU A 30 1.23 -5.85 -4.82
N ALA A 31 1.92 -5.35 -3.79
CA ALA A 31 3.32 -5.67 -3.55
C ALA A 31 3.53 -7.17 -3.27
N ILE A 32 2.73 -7.78 -2.40
CA ILE A 32 2.78 -9.22 -2.12
C ILE A 32 2.52 -10.03 -3.39
N LYS A 33 1.48 -9.67 -4.18
CA LYS A 33 1.17 -10.35 -5.45
C LYS A 33 2.33 -10.24 -6.45
N SER A 34 2.98 -9.08 -6.51
CA SER A 34 4.15 -8.86 -7.38
C SER A 34 5.31 -9.77 -6.98
N LEU A 35 5.64 -9.82 -5.68
CA LEU A 35 6.69 -10.70 -5.16
C LEU A 35 6.39 -12.18 -5.41
N ARG A 36 5.14 -12.62 -5.21
CA ARG A 36 4.71 -14.00 -5.47
C ARG A 36 4.88 -14.38 -6.94
N LYS A 37 4.55 -13.49 -7.88
CA LYS A 37 4.79 -13.74 -9.32
C LYS A 37 6.27 -13.94 -9.65
N ILE A 38 7.17 -13.16 -9.04
CA ILE A 38 8.62 -13.34 -9.23
C ILE A 38 9.07 -14.67 -8.61
N TYR A 39 8.60 -14.99 -7.41
CA TYR A 39 8.88 -16.26 -6.74
C TYR A 39 8.47 -17.46 -7.61
N ASP A 40 7.25 -17.44 -8.15
CA ASP A 40 6.69 -18.52 -8.98
C ASP A 40 7.46 -18.63 -10.31
N PHE A 41 7.83 -17.50 -10.90
CA PHE A 41 8.65 -17.47 -12.11
C PHE A 41 10.03 -18.10 -11.88
N ILE A 42 10.72 -17.74 -10.80
CA ILE A 42 12.02 -18.33 -10.46
C ILE A 42 11.89 -19.84 -10.23
N SER A 43 10.86 -20.25 -9.51
CA SER A 43 10.60 -21.65 -9.16
C SER A 43 10.31 -22.52 -10.38
N SER A 44 9.68 -21.96 -11.42
CA SER A 44 9.27 -22.70 -12.61
C SER A 44 10.28 -22.66 -13.76
N GLN A 45 11.07 -21.59 -13.89
CA GLN A 45 11.88 -21.34 -15.08
C GLN A 45 13.39 -21.39 -14.84
N ASN A 46 13.85 -21.39 -13.58
CA ASN A 46 15.26 -21.27 -13.20
C ASN A 46 16.00 -20.18 -14.04
N PRO A 47 15.50 -18.93 -14.04
CA PRO A 47 15.99 -17.87 -14.91
C PRO A 47 17.41 -17.45 -14.52
N ASP A 48 18.16 -16.92 -15.49
CA ASP A 48 19.43 -16.25 -15.19
C ASP A 48 19.21 -14.87 -14.54
N LYS A 49 20.30 -14.32 -13.98
CA LYS A 49 20.31 -13.05 -13.25
C LYS A 49 19.80 -11.88 -14.11
N GLU A 50 20.10 -11.87 -15.41
CA GLU A 50 19.72 -10.77 -16.30
C GLU A 50 18.20 -10.74 -16.50
N HIS A 51 17.57 -11.90 -16.69
CA HIS A 51 16.11 -11.99 -16.81
C HIS A 51 15.41 -11.55 -15.51
N ILE A 52 15.96 -11.91 -14.35
CA ILE A 52 15.41 -11.45 -13.06
C ILE A 52 15.55 -9.94 -12.92
N LEU A 53 16.70 -9.35 -13.25
CA LEU A 53 16.89 -7.90 -13.20
C LEU A 53 15.91 -7.15 -14.12
N LYS A 54 15.61 -7.70 -15.31
CA LYS A 54 14.56 -7.16 -16.20
C LYS A 54 13.18 -7.20 -15.54
N LEU A 55 12.80 -8.32 -14.93
CA LEU A 55 11.54 -8.45 -14.18
C LEU A 55 11.43 -7.44 -13.03
N ILE A 56 12.52 -7.23 -12.30
CA ILE A 56 12.58 -6.24 -11.21
C ILE A 56 12.44 -4.81 -11.77
N GLY A 57 13.06 -4.53 -12.92
CA GLY A 57 12.87 -3.27 -13.63
C GLY A 57 11.42 -3.00 -14.02
N GLU A 58 10.70 -4.03 -14.45
CA GLU A 58 9.27 -3.94 -14.77
C GLU A 58 8.39 -3.82 -13.52
N MET A 59 8.70 -4.57 -12.45
CA MET A 59 8.00 -4.50 -11.15
C MET A 59 8.01 -3.07 -10.58
N LYS A 60 9.13 -2.35 -10.72
CA LYS A 60 9.26 -0.96 -10.25
C LYS A 60 8.31 0.02 -10.95
N LYS A 61 7.85 -0.29 -12.15
CA LYS A 61 7.05 0.60 -13.00
C LYS A 61 5.56 0.24 -13.00
N LEU A 62 5.14 -0.76 -12.23
CA LEU A 62 3.76 -1.28 -12.32
C LEU A 62 2.71 -0.24 -11.95
N ARG A 63 2.95 0.46 -10.84
CA ARG A 63 2.05 1.45 -10.24
C ARG A 63 2.90 2.53 -9.57
N PRO A 64 3.34 3.55 -10.33
CA PRO A 64 4.29 4.56 -9.86
C PRO A 64 3.90 5.24 -8.55
N SER A 65 2.59 5.38 -8.26
CA SER A 65 2.11 5.99 -7.01
C SER A 65 2.24 5.07 -5.79
N MET A 66 2.35 3.74 -6.01
CA MET A 66 2.43 2.71 -4.97
C MET A 66 3.88 2.35 -4.65
N VAL A 67 4.56 3.26 -3.96
CA VAL A 67 6.00 3.21 -3.64
C VAL A 67 6.45 1.88 -3.02
N ILE A 68 5.61 1.23 -2.22
CA ILE A 68 5.96 -0.05 -1.59
C ILE A 68 6.38 -1.12 -2.63
N ILE A 69 5.78 -1.12 -3.83
CA ILE A 69 6.14 -2.06 -4.90
C ILE A 69 7.59 -1.82 -5.36
N SER A 70 7.94 -0.56 -5.66
CA SER A 70 9.28 -0.20 -6.12
C SER A 70 10.33 -0.35 -5.02
N SER A 71 9.98 -0.08 -3.76
CA SER A 71 10.83 -0.30 -2.58
C SER A 71 11.23 -1.77 -2.41
N TYR A 72 10.28 -2.70 -2.49
CA TYR A 72 10.60 -4.14 -2.39
C TYR A 72 11.32 -4.68 -3.62
N ALA A 73 11.02 -4.15 -4.81
CA ALA A 73 11.77 -4.46 -6.02
C ALA A 73 13.24 -4.03 -5.89
N GLU A 74 13.52 -2.88 -5.27
CA GLU A 74 14.89 -2.42 -5.01
C GLU A 74 15.64 -3.32 -4.02
N LYS A 75 14.97 -3.82 -2.97
CA LYS A 75 15.59 -4.79 -2.04
C LYS A 75 16.08 -6.04 -2.79
N ILE A 76 15.31 -6.55 -3.74
CA ILE A 76 15.71 -7.69 -4.58
C ILE A 76 16.89 -7.32 -5.50
N LYS A 77 16.85 -6.14 -6.12
CA LYS A 77 17.95 -5.66 -6.96
C LYS A 77 19.27 -5.61 -6.18
N ILE A 78 19.26 -5.00 -5.00
CA ILE A 78 20.44 -4.89 -4.12
C ILE A 78 20.96 -6.27 -3.72
N PHE A 79 20.05 -7.19 -3.35
CA PHE A 79 20.41 -8.57 -3.04
C PHE A 79 21.13 -9.25 -4.22
N LEU A 80 20.59 -9.11 -5.44
CA LEU A 80 21.19 -9.67 -6.65
C LEU A 80 22.53 -9.04 -6.99
N GLU A 81 22.70 -7.73 -6.82
CA GLU A 81 23.97 -7.05 -7.09
C GLU A 81 25.06 -7.48 -6.10
N SER A 82 24.68 -7.74 -4.84
CA SER A 82 25.59 -8.14 -3.77
C SER A 82 25.95 -9.63 -3.79
N ASN A 83 25.12 -10.48 -4.39
CA ASN A 83 25.31 -11.93 -4.42
C ASN A 83 25.68 -12.41 -5.83
N LYS A 84 26.75 -13.21 -5.92
CA LYS A 84 27.16 -13.84 -7.18
C LYS A 84 26.30 -15.06 -7.54
N ASP A 85 25.62 -15.63 -6.55
CA ASP A 85 24.82 -16.85 -6.69
C ASP A 85 23.33 -16.58 -6.46
N LEU A 86 22.49 -17.16 -7.32
CA LEU A 86 21.03 -17.05 -7.29
C LEU A 86 20.39 -18.04 -6.31
N GLN A 87 21.17 -18.97 -5.76
CA GLN A 87 20.66 -20.11 -5.01
C GLN A 87 19.76 -19.74 -3.82
N ASN A 88 19.96 -18.55 -3.23
CA ASN A 88 19.19 -18.05 -2.08
C ASN A 88 18.13 -16.99 -2.43
N LEU A 89 17.97 -16.62 -3.71
CA LEU A 89 17.06 -15.54 -4.11
C LEU A 89 15.60 -15.86 -3.77
N LYS A 90 15.20 -17.12 -4.00
CA LYS A 90 13.82 -17.57 -3.74
C LYS A 90 13.46 -17.41 -2.26
N ASP A 91 14.36 -17.85 -1.38
CA ASP A 91 14.16 -17.78 0.07
C ASP A 91 14.18 -16.32 0.55
N PHE A 92 15.02 -15.48 -0.06
CA PHE A 92 15.00 -14.05 0.19
C PHE A 92 13.65 -13.42 -0.20
N ILE A 93 13.09 -13.73 -1.38
CA ILE A 93 11.78 -13.22 -1.81
C ILE A 93 10.66 -13.72 -0.87
N ALA A 94 10.71 -14.98 -0.45
CA ALA A 94 9.77 -15.51 0.54
C ALA A 94 9.86 -14.73 1.86
N SER A 95 11.08 -14.45 2.35
CA SER A 95 11.26 -13.67 3.57
C SER A 95 10.74 -12.23 3.45
N LEU A 96 10.79 -11.62 2.26
CA LEU A 96 10.22 -10.30 2.02
C LEU A 96 8.69 -10.33 2.06
N ILE A 97 8.06 -11.39 1.55
CA ILE A 97 6.60 -11.58 1.65
C ILE A 97 6.20 -11.71 3.13
N ASP A 98 6.89 -12.57 3.88
CA ASP A 98 6.65 -12.76 5.31
C ASP A 98 6.87 -11.46 6.10
N GLU A 99 7.88 -10.67 5.73
CA GLU A 99 8.15 -9.35 6.33
C GLU A 99 6.95 -8.41 6.16
N ILE A 100 6.39 -8.31 4.94
CA ILE A 100 5.22 -7.47 4.66
C ILE A 100 4.00 -7.94 5.47
N GLU A 101 3.74 -9.25 5.48
CA GLU A 101 2.60 -9.84 6.19
C GLU A 101 2.72 -9.59 7.71
N GLN A 102 3.92 -9.74 8.28
CA GLN A 102 4.17 -9.44 9.69
C GLN A 102 4.01 -7.95 10.01
N LYS A 103 4.55 -7.06 9.18
CA LYS A 103 4.40 -5.60 9.35
C LYS A 103 2.94 -5.18 9.30
N ARG A 104 2.18 -5.70 8.33
CA ARG A 104 0.74 -5.49 8.21
C ARG A 104 0.03 -5.89 9.50
N LYS A 105 0.28 -7.11 9.99
CA LYS A 105 -0.34 -7.60 11.23
C LYS A 105 -0.06 -6.67 12.41
N LYS A 106 1.20 -6.28 12.60
CA LYS A 106 1.58 -5.35 13.68
C LYS A 106 0.89 -3.98 13.53
N LEU A 107 0.78 -3.44 12.31
CA LEU A 107 0.05 -2.19 12.06
C LEU A 107 -1.44 -2.31 12.39
N VAL A 108 -2.06 -3.45 12.07
CA VAL A 108 -3.45 -3.74 12.45
C VAL A 108 -3.60 -3.78 13.97
N ASP A 109 -2.70 -4.49 14.68
CA ASP A 109 -2.73 -4.59 16.13
C ASP A 109 -2.61 -3.22 16.80
N ILE A 110 -1.67 -2.38 16.35
CA ILE A 110 -1.54 -0.99 16.81
C ILE A 110 -2.78 -0.17 16.48
N GLY A 111 -3.32 -0.32 15.26
CA GLY A 111 -4.54 0.37 14.84
C GLY A 111 -5.72 0.05 15.74
N LEU A 112 -5.94 -1.23 16.05
CA LEU A 112 -6.98 -1.66 16.99
C LEU A 112 -6.82 -1.05 18.38
N GLN A 113 -5.58 -0.95 18.88
CA GLN A 113 -5.30 -0.30 20.17
C GLN A 113 -5.59 1.21 20.11
N ILE A 114 -5.19 1.90 19.04
CA ILE A 114 -5.43 3.34 18.85
C ILE A 114 -6.92 3.66 18.78
N ILE A 115 -7.70 2.85 18.07
CA ILE A 115 -9.14 3.11 17.89
C ILE A 115 -9.99 2.62 19.07
N LYS A 116 -9.45 1.79 19.96
CA LYS A 116 -10.16 1.20 21.09
C LYS A 116 -10.98 2.21 21.93
N PRO A 117 -10.48 3.40 22.30
CA PRO A 117 -11.22 4.34 23.13
C PRO A 117 -12.29 5.14 22.38
N TYR A 118 -12.34 5.11 21.05
CA TYR A 118 -13.25 5.93 20.23
C TYR A 118 -14.40 5.11 19.69
N SER A 119 -15.62 5.61 19.67
CA SER A 119 -16.81 4.89 19.19
C SER A 119 -17.24 5.31 17.78
N LEU A 120 -16.94 6.55 17.39
CA LEU A 120 -17.34 7.15 16.11
C LEU A 120 -16.07 7.51 15.31
N ILE A 121 -15.83 6.82 14.19
CA ILE A 121 -14.55 6.90 13.49
C ILE A 121 -14.80 7.27 12.02
N GLY A 122 -14.12 8.32 11.54
CA GLY A 122 -14.05 8.63 10.12
C GLY A 122 -13.05 7.71 9.42
N VAL A 123 -13.39 7.22 8.23
CA VAL A 123 -12.49 6.46 7.35
C VAL A 123 -12.52 7.07 5.95
N VAL A 124 -11.38 7.07 5.28
CA VAL A 124 -11.27 7.45 3.87
C VAL A 124 -10.42 6.47 3.08
N SER A 125 -10.79 6.31 1.82
CA SER A 125 -10.21 5.38 0.86
C SER A 125 -10.32 3.92 1.33
N PHE A 126 -9.60 3.02 0.66
CA PHE A 126 -9.54 1.60 1.01
C PHE A 126 -8.09 1.13 1.09
N SER A 127 -7.75 0.43 2.17
CA SER A 127 -6.52 -0.35 2.27
C SER A 127 -6.77 -1.66 2.99
N SER A 128 -5.94 -2.66 2.72
CA SER A 128 -6.03 -3.97 3.36
C SER A 128 -5.78 -3.91 4.87
N ILE A 129 -5.01 -2.92 5.34
CA ILE A 129 -4.78 -2.66 6.77
C ILE A 129 -6.06 -2.09 7.40
N LEU A 130 -6.63 -1.03 6.82
CA LEU A 130 -7.85 -0.41 7.33
C LEU A 130 -9.03 -1.38 7.33
N ASN A 131 -9.19 -2.15 6.27
CA ASN A 131 -10.28 -3.12 6.17
C ASN A 131 -10.20 -4.15 7.31
N GLU A 132 -9.01 -4.58 7.67
CA GLU A 132 -8.80 -5.53 8.77
C GLU A 132 -9.04 -4.89 10.15
N ILE A 133 -8.60 -3.64 10.35
CA ILE A 133 -8.92 -2.86 11.56
C ILE A 133 -10.44 -2.70 11.71
N ILE A 134 -11.14 -2.34 10.63
CA ILE A 134 -12.59 -2.07 10.64
C ILE A 134 -13.39 -3.35 10.92
N ILE A 135 -13.04 -4.46 10.26
CA ILE A 135 -13.71 -5.76 10.46
C ILE A 135 -13.47 -6.28 11.88
N SER A 136 -12.25 -6.17 12.39
CA SER A 136 -11.86 -6.67 13.72
C SER A 136 -12.31 -5.76 14.87
N SER A 137 -12.80 -4.54 14.57
CA SER A 137 -13.30 -3.63 15.60
C SER A 137 -14.75 -3.96 15.95
N GLU A 138 -15.03 -4.33 17.19
CA GLU A 138 -16.40 -4.57 17.64
C GLU A 138 -17.08 -3.26 18.10
N ALA A 139 -18.39 -3.15 17.90
CA ALA A 139 -19.26 -2.06 18.38
C ALA A 139 -18.91 -0.62 17.93
N LYS A 140 -17.99 -0.43 16.98
CA LYS A 140 -17.65 0.88 16.39
C LYS A 140 -18.57 1.27 15.23
N LYS A 141 -18.87 2.57 15.09
CA LYS A 141 -19.53 3.15 13.90
C LYS A 141 -18.50 3.86 13.04
N PHE A 142 -18.52 3.56 11.75
CA PHE A 142 -17.61 4.14 10.77
C PHE A 142 -18.36 5.08 9.83
N PHE A 143 -17.73 6.20 9.50
CA PHE A 143 -18.27 7.22 8.62
C PHE A 143 -17.29 7.52 7.49
N ALA A 144 -17.80 7.69 6.27
CA ALA A 144 -16.99 8.10 5.12
C ALA A 144 -17.72 9.21 4.34
N LEU A 145 -16.98 9.98 3.55
CA LEU A 145 -17.59 10.94 2.63
C LEU A 145 -18.41 10.21 1.57
N SER A 146 -19.59 10.73 1.22
CA SER A 146 -20.51 10.11 0.25
C SER A 146 -19.90 9.91 -1.14
N GLU A 147 -18.96 10.75 -1.52
CA GLU A 147 -18.19 10.66 -2.78
C GLU A 147 -17.02 9.66 -2.72
N ASP A 148 -16.72 9.08 -1.56
CA ASP A 148 -15.67 8.06 -1.40
C ASP A 148 -16.14 6.72 -1.95
N ASN A 149 -15.87 6.49 -3.24
CA ASN A 149 -16.19 5.23 -3.90
C ASN A 149 -15.32 4.07 -3.40
N HIS A 150 -14.15 4.33 -2.83
CA HIS A 150 -13.26 3.28 -2.33
C HIS A 150 -13.74 2.75 -0.98
N ALA A 151 -14.24 3.61 -0.09
CA ALA A 151 -14.79 3.20 1.21
C ALA A 151 -16.01 2.25 1.07
N LYS A 152 -16.72 2.27 -0.06
CA LYS A 152 -17.81 1.31 -0.36
C LYS A 152 -17.36 -0.15 -0.39
N ARG A 153 -16.05 -0.39 -0.47
CA ARG A 153 -15.44 -1.72 -0.59
C ARG A 153 -15.19 -2.38 0.77
N PHE A 154 -15.34 -1.63 1.87
CA PHE A 154 -15.30 -2.22 3.20
C PHE A 154 -16.46 -3.19 3.41
N LYS A 155 -16.17 -4.34 4.02
CA LYS A 155 -17.19 -5.39 4.27
C LYS A 155 -18.16 -5.06 5.42
N LYS A 156 -17.90 -3.98 6.15
CA LYS A 156 -18.71 -3.53 7.29
C LYS A 156 -19.59 -2.37 6.85
N ASN A 157 -20.73 -2.20 7.51
CA ASN A 157 -21.64 -1.09 7.20
C ASN A 157 -20.96 0.25 7.55
N ILE A 158 -20.61 1.02 6.51
CA ILE A 158 -20.07 2.38 6.61
C ILE A 158 -21.21 3.36 6.39
N ILE A 159 -21.31 4.38 7.24
CA ILE A 159 -22.31 5.45 7.11
C ILE A 159 -21.73 6.54 6.22
N PHE A 160 -22.29 6.70 5.02
CA PHE A 160 -21.86 7.70 4.07
C PHE A 160 -22.56 9.04 4.36
N VAL A 161 -21.76 10.10 4.48
CA VAL A 161 -22.19 11.42 4.94
C VAL A 161 -21.54 12.54 4.12
N ASP A 162 -22.08 13.76 4.19
CA ASP A 162 -21.38 14.95 3.68
C ASP A 162 -20.25 15.41 4.62
N GLU A 163 -19.49 16.43 4.22
CA GLU A 163 -18.37 16.98 4.99
C GLU A 163 -18.78 17.52 6.37
N GLN A 164 -19.91 18.22 6.44
CA GLN A 164 -20.37 18.86 7.67
C GLN A 164 -20.88 17.81 8.66
N GLN A 165 -21.58 16.79 8.16
CA GLN A 165 -21.99 15.64 8.93
C GLN A 165 -20.78 14.84 9.42
N LEU A 166 -19.77 14.59 8.56
CA LEU A 166 -18.53 13.92 8.98
C LEU A 166 -17.86 14.71 10.11
N LYS A 167 -17.69 16.02 9.92
CA LYS A 167 -17.14 16.93 10.92
C LYS A 167 -17.90 16.90 12.25
N ASN A 168 -19.20 16.65 12.26
CA ASN A 168 -19.98 16.63 13.51
C ASN A 168 -20.13 15.24 14.11
N SER A 169 -19.94 14.17 13.33
CA SER A 169 -20.29 12.81 13.74
C SER A 169 -19.14 11.99 14.30
N VAL A 170 -17.88 12.28 13.94
CA VAL A 170 -16.74 11.41 14.31
C VAL A 170 -15.92 11.95 15.48
N GLU A 171 -15.11 11.14 16.13
CA GLU A 171 -14.16 11.57 17.17
C GLU A 171 -12.74 11.69 16.61
N ILE A 172 -12.39 10.79 15.69
CA ILE A 172 -11.09 10.70 15.01
C ILE A 172 -11.28 10.29 13.55
N GLY A 173 -10.26 10.49 12.72
CA GLY A 173 -10.15 9.91 11.38
C GLY A 173 -9.07 8.83 11.32
N ILE A 174 -9.24 7.84 10.44
CA ILE A 174 -8.22 6.86 10.07
C ILE A 174 -8.09 6.77 8.54
N MET A 175 -6.87 6.62 8.05
CA MET A 175 -6.62 6.43 6.62
C MET A 175 -5.36 5.58 6.37
N GLY A 176 -5.21 5.08 5.16
CA GLY A 176 -3.96 4.51 4.66
C GLY A 176 -3.16 5.56 3.90
N ALA A 177 -2.03 5.15 3.33
CA ALA A 177 -1.32 5.92 2.31
C ALA A 177 -0.68 4.97 1.30
N ASP A 178 -0.52 5.45 0.08
CA ASP A 178 0.28 4.81 -0.97
C ASP A 178 1.73 5.29 -0.91
N ALA A 179 1.94 6.56 -0.55
CA ALA A 179 3.25 7.13 -0.24
C ALA A 179 3.18 8.25 0.81
N VAL A 180 4.27 8.42 1.56
CA VAL A 180 4.52 9.57 2.43
C VAL A 180 5.85 10.20 2.01
N ILE A 181 5.80 11.44 1.53
CA ILE A 181 6.94 12.11 0.91
C ILE A 181 7.45 13.19 1.86
N SER A 182 8.67 13.02 2.38
CA SER A 182 9.34 14.00 3.24
C SER A 182 10.36 14.79 2.44
N LYS A 183 10.03 16.04 2.10
CA LYS A 183 10.88 16.93 1.29
C LYS A 183 10.99 18.29 1.97
N GLU A 184 12.22 18.80 2.12
CA GLU A 184 12.47 20.18 2.59
C GLU A 184 11.77 20.54 3.92
N LYS A 185 11.67 19.58 4.85
CA LYS A 185 10.96 19.66 6.14
C LYS A 185 9.43 19.69 6.05
N GLU A 186 8.87 19.51 4.86
CA GLU A 186 7.44 19.31 4.64
C GLU A 186 7.15 17.82 4.41
N ILE A 187 5.96 17.39 4.84
CA ILE A 187 5.47 16.03 4.63
C ILE A 187 4.24 16.11 3.72
N PHE A 188 4.25 15.33 2.65
CA PHE A 188 3.12 15.15 1.74
C PHE A 188 2.61 13.72 1.83
N ILE A 189 1.31 13.55 1.66
CA ILE A 189 0.64 12.25 1.60
C ILE A 189 0.13 12.07 0.18
N LEU A 190 0.43 10.91 -0.41
CA LEU A 190 -0.19 10.42 -1.63
C LEU A 190 -1.17 9.32 -1.25
N ASN A 191 -2.46 9.51 -1.57
CA ASN A 191 -3.50 8.51 -1.33
C ASN A 191 -4.64 8.68 -2.35
N GLY A 192 -5.54 7.70 -2.43
CA GLY A 192 -6.75 7.79 -3.27
C GLY A 192 -7.71 8.92 -2.85
N PHE A 193 -8.43 9.50 -3.81
CA PHE A 193 -9.50 10.47 -3.52
C PHE A 193 -10.59 9.85 -2.62
N PRO A 194 -11.26 10.62 -1.73
CA PRO A 194 -11.13 12.06 -1.45
C PRO A 194 -10.36 12.37 -0.14
N SER A 195 -9.17 11.79 0.05
CA SER A 195 -8.33 11.93 1.24
C SER A 195 -8.06 13.35 1.72
N LYS A 196 -7.76 14.31 0.83
CA LYS A 196 -7.50 15.69 1.25
C LYS A 196 -8.74 16.32 1.87
N LYS A 197 -9.87 16.17 1.19
CA LYS A 197 -11.16 16.71 1.63
C LYS A 197 -11.61 16.09 2.96
N PHE A 198 -11.38 14.80 3.13
CA PHE A 198 -11.58 14.12 4.40
C PHE A 198 -10.73 14.74 5.53
N CYS A 199 -9.44 14.97 5.28
CA CYS A 199 -8.56 15.62 6.25
C CYS A 199 -8.99 17.06 6.55
N ASP A 200 -9.40 17.84 5.54
CA ASP A 200 -9.88 19.21 5.69
C ASP A 200 -11.15 19.28 6.56
N ALA A 201 -12.10 18.34 6.36
CA ALA A 201 -13.30 18.21 7.17
C ALA A 201 -13.00 17.87 8.65
N LEU A 202 -11.87 17.18 8.89
CA LEU A 202 -11.42 16.75 10.21
C LEU A 202 -10.26 17.58 10.78
N LYS A 203 -10.02 18.79 10.28
CA LYS A 203 -8.86 19.62 10.68
C LYS A 203 -8.70 19.84 12.20
N ASP A 204 -9.82 19.85 12.94
CA ASP A 204 -9.85 20.05 14.39
C ASP A 204 -9.81 18.72 15.18
N LYS A 205 -9.58 17.59 14.50
CA LYS A 205 -9.57 16.23 15.05
C LYS A 205 -8.34 15.46 14.59
N LYS A 206 -7.93 14.47 15.39
CA LYS A 206 -6.79 13.61 15.04
C LYS A 206 -7.13 12.73 13.85
N VAL A 207 -6.24 12.66 12.87
CA VAL A 207 -6.28 11.71 11.74
C VAL A 207 -5.07 10.80 11.82
N PHE A 208 -5.28 9.49 11.96
CA PHE A 208 -4.21 8.49 12.01
C PHE A 208 -3.98 7.88 10.63
N VAL A 209 -2.74 7.96 10.14
CA VAL A 209 -2.33 7.41 8.85
C VAL A 209 -1.53 6.13 9.09
N PHE A 210 -2.05 4.99 8.66
CA PHE A 210 -1.38 3.69 8.79
C PHE A 210 -0.62 3.37 7.50
N ALA A 211 0.71 3.30 7.60
CA ALA A 211 1.56 3.02 6.45
C ALA A 211 2.85 2.29 6.86
N GLU A 212 3.25 1.30 6.07
CA GLU A 212 4.53 0.62 6.20
C GLU A 212 5.68 1.61 5.95
N LYS A 213 6.81 1.42 6.65
CA LYS A 213 7.99 2.29 6.52
C LYS A 213 8.50 2.40 5.07
N GLU A 214 8.35 1.34 4.27
CA GLU A 214 8.71 1.30 2.84
C GLU A 214 7.95 2.30 1.96
N LYS A 215 6.87 2.91 2.47
CA LYS A 215 6.11 3.96 1.77
C LYS A 215 6.64 5.37 2.03
N PHE A 216 7.60 5.52 2.95
CA PHE A 216 8.20 6.82 3.29
C PHE A 216 9.41 7.08 2.40
N VAL A 217 9.37 8.18 1.63
CA VAL A 217 10.40 8.54 0.65
C VAL A 217 10.79 10.00 0.75
N SER A 218 11.98 10.33 0.24
CA SER A 218 12.50 11.70 0.17
C SER A 218 12.50 12.29 -1.25
N TYR A 219 11.95 11.56 -2.22
CA TYR A 219 11.83 11.96 -3.62
C TYR A 219 10.36 12.10 -4.01
N ASP A 220 10.11 12.86 -5.08
CA ASP A 220 8.74 13.05 -5.56
C ASP A 220 8.21 11.79 -6.24
N VAL A 221 6.92 11.54 -6.09
CA VAL A 221 6.24 10.34 -6.59
C VAL A 221 5.22 10.77 -7.63
N GLU A 222 5.16 10.04 -8.74
CA GLU A 222 4.17 10.25 -9.78
C GLU A 222 2.76 10.01 -9.25
N VAL A 223 1.85 10.95 -9.52
CA VAL A 223 0.46 10.89 -9.08
C VAL A 223 -0.36 10.27 -10.21
N GLU A 224 -0.87 9.07 -9.98
CA GLU A 224 -1.76 8.37 -10.91
C GLU A 224 -3.19 8.94 -10.86
N ASP A 225 -3.94 8.77 -11.96
CA ASP A 225 -5.38 9.06 -11.98
C ASP A 225 -6.11 8.35 -10.84
N GLY A 226 -6.97 9.09 -10.14
CA GLY A 226 -7.68 8.60 -8.96
C GLY A 226 -6.91 8.78 -7.64
N PHE A 227 -5.69 9.32 -7.68
CA PHE A 227 -4.90 9.68 -6.49
C PHE A 227 -4.70 11.19 -6.39
N GLU A 228 -4.42 11.64 -5.17
CA GLU A 228 -4.07 13.01 -4.88
C GLU A 228 -2.82 13.09 -3.99
N LYS A 229 -2.08 14.19 -4.15
CA LYS A 229 -0.96 14.56 -3.30
C LYS A 229 -1.31 15.82 -2.53
N PHE A 230 -1.28 15.76 -1.21
CA PHE A 230 -1.58 16.92 -0.35
C PHE A 230 -0.59 17.01 0.81
N ARG A 231 -0.41 18.24 1.31
CA ARG A 231 0.48 18.52 2.45
C ARG A 231 -0.19 18.00 3.73
N ALA A 232 0.57 17.28 4.54
CA ALA A 232 0.12 16.87 5.86
C ALA A 232 0.03 18.07 6.81
N THR A 233 -1.03 18.10 7.61
CA THR A 233 -1.32 19.13 8.61
C THR A 233 -1.02 18.62 10.02
N ASP A 234 -0.97 19.52 11.00
CA ASP A 234 -0.54 19.21 12.38
C ASP A 234 -1.45 18.20 13.11
N ASN A 235 -2.68 18.01 12.62
CA ASN A 235 -3.63 17.04 13.16
C ASN A 235 -3.44 15.60 12.61
N ILE A 236 -2.46 15.39 11.73
CA ILE A 236 -2.15 14.10 11.12
C ILE A 236 -1.04 13.38 11.89
N PHE A 237 -1.30 12.12 12.27
CA PHE A 237 -0.40 11.27 13.04
C PHE A 237 -0.04 10.01 12.25
N PHE A 238 1.24 9.85 11.91
CA PHE A 238 1.72 8.69 11.17
C PHE A 238 2.01 7.50 12.09
N ILE A 239 1.40 6.36 11.77
CA ILE A 239 1.62 5.08 12.44
C ILE A 239 2.35 4.17 11.44
N SER A 240 3.62 3.88 11.72
CA SER A 240 4.49 3.13 10.81
C SER A 240 5.36 2.09 11.53
N ILE A 241 5.70 1.03 10.79
CA ILE A 241 6.53 -0.11 11.21
C ILE A 241 7.46 -0.50 10.05
#